data_AF-A0A968PH25-F1
#
_entry.id   AF-A0A968PH25-F1
#
_cell.length_a   1.000
_cell.length_b   1.000
_cell.length_c   1.000
_cell.angle_alpha   90.00
_cell.angle_beta   90.00
_cell.angle_gamma   90.00
#
_symmetry.space_group_name_H-M   'P 1'
#
loop_
_entity.id
_entity.type
_entity.pdbx_description
1 polymer ?
#
loop_
_entity_poly.entity_id
_entity_poly.type
_entity_poly.pdbx_seq_one_letter_code
_entity_poly.pdbx_strand_id
1 'polypeptide(L)'
;MLYLIATVLCSFSIGMLMKLTAARGMNAAVVIASNYVVGAVFGTAFALLAGTSTLSMTTVLLGLGGGILWPVSLAMLMVVLRQYGLSLTGALANLSLAVPVLFGFVFLNEQLSLLAWIGILLTFVAFFLLSPPTPRRYPAPGSAGLARLPADDYRHRVDATLGQSV
;
A
#
# COMPACT_ATOMS: atom_id res chain seq x y z
N MET A 1 -14.70 17.60 11.90
CA MET A 1 -13.26 17.90 11.73
C MET A 1 -12.37 16.96 12.53
N LEU A 2 -12.67 16.68 13.81
CA LEU A 2 -11.89 15.73 14.62
C LEU A 2 -11.70 14.35 13.96
N TYR A 3 -12.76 13.76 13.38
CA TYR A 3 -12.66 12.47 12.68
C TYR A 3 -11.69 12.50 11.50
N LEU A 4 -11.66 13.59 10.72
CA LEU A 4 -10.73 13.72 9.59
C LEU A 4 -9.28 13.80 10.07
N ILE A 5 -9.02 14.59 11.11
CA ILE A 5 -7.69 14.70 11.72
C ILE A 5 -7.24 13.33 12.25
N ALA A 6 -8.11 12.62 12.97
CA ALA A 6 -7.83 11.28 13.47
C ALA A 6 -7.52 10.30 12.34
N THR A 7 -8.30 10.31 11.25
CA THR A 7 -8.07 9.47 10.08
C THR A 7 -6.73 9.78 9.41
N VAL A 8 -6.37 11.06 9.25
CA VAL A 8 -5.07 11.45 8.67
C VAL A 8 -3.91 10.99 9.53
N LEU A 9 -3.98 11.19 10.84
CA LEU A 9 -2.93 10.74 11.79
C LEU A 9 -2.80 9.22 11.82
N CYS A 10 -3.93 8.50 11.80
CA CYS A 10 -3.95 7.05 11.75
C CYS A 10 -3.32 6.53 10.46
N SER A 11 -3.71 7.06 9.30
CA SER A 11 -3.15 6.69 8.00
C SER A 11 -1.66 6.98 7.91
N PHE A 12 -1.21 8.13 8.42
CA PHE A 12 0.22 8.46 8.49
C PHE A 12 0.98 7.46 9.37
N SER A 13 0.43 7.12 10.54
CA SER A 13 1.02 6.15 11.47
C SER A 13 1.15 4.77 10.84
N ILE A 14 0.12 4.28 10.15
CA ILE A 14 0.13 3.00 9.42
C ILE A 14 1.23 3.04 8.34
N GLY A 15 1.30 4.09 7.53
CA GLY A 15 2.35 4.23 6.50
C GLY A 15 3.76 4.18 7.09
N MET A 16 3.98 4.83 8.24
CA MET A 16 5.26 4.84 8.93
C MET A 16 5.62 3.48 9.55
N LEU A 17 4.65 2.79 10.16
CA LEU A 17 4.83 1.43 10.68
C LEU A 17 5.13 0.43 9.54
N MET A 18 4.45 0.55 8.41
CA MET A 18 4.70 -0.28 7.23
C MET A 18 6.11 -0.04 6.66
N LYS A 19 6.55 1.22 6.63
CA LYS A 19 7.93 1.56 6.25
C LYS A 19 8.95 0.98 7.23
N LEU A 20 8.70 1.07 8.53
CA LEU A 20 9.60 0.56 9.57
C LEU A 20 9.71 -0.97 9.52
N THR A 21 8.58 -1.66 9.40
CA THR A 21 8.53 -3.12 9.30
C THR A 21 9.19 -3.62 8.01
N ALA A 22 8.99 -2.90 6.89
CA ALA A 22 9.69 -3.16 5.64
C ALA A 22 11.21 -2.97 5.78
N ALA A 23 11.66 -1.88 6.42
CA ALA A 23 13.08 -1.61 6.65
C ALA A 23 13.75 -2.65 7.58
N ARG A 24 12.99 -3.22 8.52
CA ARG A 24 13.44 -4.30 9.40
C ARG A 24 13.38 -5.70 8.78
N GLY A 25 12.96 -5.83 7.52
CA GLY A 25 12.83 -7.13 6.84
C GLY A 25 11.77 -8.05 7.46
N MET A 26 10.80 -7.49 8.19
CA MET A 26 9.75 -8.28 8.82
C MET A 26 8.87 -8.97 7.77
N ASN A 27 8.32 -10.13 8.14
CA ASN A 27 7.42 -10.87 7.26
C ASN A 27 6.12 -10.08 7.04
N ALA A 28 5.85 -9.74 5.78
CA ALA A 28 4.68 -8.97 5.37
C ALA A 28 3.36 -9.66 5.76
N ALA A 29 3.30 -10.99 5.63
CA ALA A 29 2.11 -11.76 5.98
C ALA A 29 1.78 -11.64 7.47
N VAL A 30 2.79 -11.67 8.34
CA VAL A 30 2.60 -11.55 9.80
C VAL A 30 2.11 -10.14 10.16
N VAL A 31 2.68 -9.11 9.55
CA VAL A 31 2.26 -7.71 9.78
C VAL A 31 0.80 -7.53 9.35
N ILE A 32 0.42 -7.98 8.14
CA ILE A 32 -0.96 -7.89 7.65
C ILE A 32 -1.90 -8.71 8.53
N ALA A 33 -1.54 -9.96 8.87
CA ALA A 33 -2.35 -10.81 9.72
C ALA A 33 -2.59 -10.19 11.10
N SER A 34 -1.57 -9.60 11.72
CA SER A 34 -1.71 -8.92 13.01
C SER A 34 -2.70 -7.74 12.93
N ASN A 35 -2.62 -6.92 11.87
CA ASN A 35 -3.57 -5.83 11.64
C ASN A 35 -5.01 -6.35 11.53
N TYR A 36 -5.19 -7.48 10.85
CA TYR A 36 -6.50 -8.13 10.69
C TYR A 36 -7.05 -8.71 11.98
N VAL A 37 -6.21 -9.38 12.77
CA VAL A 37 -6.62 -9.91 14.07
C VAL A 37 -7.06 -8.77 14.98
N VAL A 38 -6.28 -7.68 15.03
CA VAL A 38 -6.64 -6.48 15.80
C VAL A 38 -7.97 -5.90 15.30
N GLY A 39 -8.12 -5.70 13.99
CA GLY A 39 -9.34 -5.20 13.39
C GLY A 39 -10.57 -6.07 13.67
N ALA A 40 -10.41 -7.40 13.60
CA ALA A 40 -11.47 -8.35 13.93
C ALA A 40 -11.88 -8.26 15.40
N VAL A 41 -10.92 -8.22 16.33
CA VAL A 41 -11.21 -8.09 17.77
C VAL A 41 -11.95 -6.78 18.06
N PHE A 42 -11.47 -5.64 17.56
CA PHE A 42 -12.14 -4.36 17.77
C PHE A 42 -13.50 -4.29 17.08
N GLY A 43 -13.61 -4.81 15.86
CA GLY A 43 -14.86 -4.85 15.11
C GLY A 43 -15.93 -5.71 15.79
N THR A 44 -15.56 -6.90 16.25
CA THR A 44 -16.46 -7.78 17.00
C THR A 44 -16.84 -7.17 18.34
N ALA A 45 -15.88 -6.60 19.09
CA ALA A 45 -16.17 -5.92 20.35
C ALA A 45 -17.16 -4.76 20.15
N PHE A 46 -16.94 -3.95 19.12
CA PHE A 46 -17.85 -2.85 18.78
C PHE A 46 -19.25 -3.35 18.41
N ALA A 47 -19.37 -4.41 17.59
CA ALA A 47 -20.65 -4.99 17.23
C ALA A 47 -21.41 -5.52 18.47
N LEU A 48 -20.73 -6.23 19.35
CA LEU A 48 -21.32 -6.73 20.59
C LEU A 48 -21.80 -5.59 21.50
N LEU A 49 -21.01 -4.54 21.67
CA LEU A 49 -21.38 -3.35 22.45
C LEU A 49 -22.54 -2.55 21.83
N ALA A 50 -22.64 -2.56 20.50
CA ALA A 50 -23.73 -1.93 19.76
C ALA A 50 -25.02 -2.77 19.75
N GLY A 51 -25.00 -3.98 20.31
CA GLY A 51 -26.15 -4.89 20.35
C GLY A 51 -26.50 -5.51 19.00
N THR A 52 -25.61 -5.45 18.01
CA THR A 52 -25.84 -6.06 16.70
C THR A 52 -25.60 -7.57 16.77
N SER A 53 -26.69 -8.33 16.83
CA SER A 53 -26.69 -9.80 16.97
C SER A 53 -27.10 -10.55 15.70
N THR A 54 -27.56 -9.84 14.67
CA THR A 54 -28.02 -10.44 13.42
C THR A 54 -27.02 -10.19 12.30
N LEU A 55 -26.60 -11.28 11.63
CA LEU A 55 -25.77 -11.22 10.43
C LEU A 55 -26.66 -11.50 9.22
N SER A 56 -26.85 -10.48 8.38
CA SER A 56 -27.49 -10.67 7.07
C SER A 56 -26.53 -11.33 6.10
N MET A 57 -27.06 -12.13 5.17
CA MET A 57 -26.28 -12.73 4.08
C MET A 57 -25.53 -11.65 3.28
N THR A 58 -26.14 -10.49 3.07
CA THR A 58 -25.49 -9.34 2.40
C THR A 58 -24.27 -8.87 3.16
N THR A 59 -24.35 -8.76 4.48
CA THR A 59 -23.23 -8.36 5.35
C THR A 59 -22.09 -9.37 5.27
N VAL A 60 -22.41 -10.67 5.24
CA VAL A 60 -21.40 -11.73 5.09
C VAL A 60 -20.73 -11.66 3.73
N LEU A 61 -21.49 -11.52 2.64
CA LEU A 61 -20.94 -11.43 1.28
C LEU A 61 -20.05 -10.19 1.09
N LEU A 62 -20.50 -9.02 1.56
CA LEU A 62 -19.70 -7.79 1.54
C LEU A 62 -18.46 -7.91 2.43
N GLY A 63 -18.60 -8.52 3.60
CA GLY A 63 -17.50 -8.77 4.53
C GLY A 63 -16.44 -9.71 3.95
N LEU A 64 -16.85 -10.78 3.25
CA LEU A 64 -15.94 -11.67 2.54
C LEU A 64 -15.23 -10.96 1.38
N GLY A 65 -15.99 -10.21 0.56
CA GLY A 65 -15.42 -9.42 -0.52
C GLY A 65 -14.37 -8.43 -0.02
N GLY A 66 -14.74 -7.57 0.94
CA GLY A 66 -13.84 -6.60 1.56
C GLY A 66 -12.67 -7.26 2.29
N GLY A 67 -12.92 -8.35 2.99
CA GLY A 67 -11.93 -9.12 3.74
C GLY A 67 -10.89 -9.82 2.88
N ILE A 68 -11.17 -10.07 1.59
CA ILE A 68 -10.21 -10.61 0.61
C ILE A 68 -9.53 -9.49 -0.18
N LEU A 69 -10.26 -8.44 -0.55
CA LEU A 69 -9.71 -7.32 -1.33
C LEU A 69 -8.70 -6.50 -0.53
N TRP A 70 -9.00 -6.20 0.72
CA TRP A 70 -8.18 -5.29 1.52
C TRP A 70 -6.78 -5.83 1.92
N PRO A 71 -6.58 -7.09 2.37
CA PRO A 71 -5.24 -7.61 2.65
C PRO A 71 -4.42 -7.78 1.37
N VAL A 72 -5.04 -8.13 0.23
CA VAL A 72 -4.38 -8.18 -1.08
C VAL A 72 -3.84 -6.79 -1.45
N SER A 73 -4.65 -5.74 -1.29
CA SER A 73 -4.22 -4.36 -1.49
C SER A 73 -3.07 -3.96 -0.56
N LEU A 74 -3.10 -4.35 0.72
CA LEU A 74 -1.99 -4.10 1.65
C LEU A 74 -0.71 -4.86 1.29
N ALA A 75 -0.84 -6.10 0.78
CA ALA A 75 0.31 -6.88 0.31
C ALA A 75 0.95 -6.22 -0.91
N MET A 76 0.14 -5.81 -1.90
CA MET A 76 0.60 -5.03 -3.05
C MET A 76 1.26 -3.73 -2.62
N LEU A 77 0.64 -2.99 -1.68
CA LEU A 77 1.21 -1.77 -1.13
C LEU A 77 2.59 -2.01 -0.51
N MET A 78 2.79 -3.09 0.25
CA MET A 78 4.11 -3.43 0.80
C MET A 78 5.15 -3.75 -0.28
N VAL A 79 4.75 -4.43 -1.36
CA VAL A 79 5.66 -4.72 -2.48
C VAL A 79 6.13 -3.41 -3.12
N VAL A 80 5.19 -2.52 -3.46
CA VAL A 80 5.51 -1.21 -4.06
C VAL A 80 6.31 -0.34 -3.09
N LEU A 81 5.94 -0.34 -1.81
CA LEU A 81 6.64 0.38 -0.74
C LEU A 81 8.10 -0.04 -0.64
N ARG A 82 8.36 -1.35 -0.71
CA ARG A 82 9.72 -1.89 -0.68
C ARG A 82 10.51 -1.49 -1.93
N GLN A 83 9.90 -1.50 -3.11
CA GLN A 83 10.60 -1.22 -4.37
C GLN A 83 10.85 0.28 -4.60
N TYR A 84 9.88 1.13 -4.28
CA TYR A 84 9.87 2.55 -4.67
C TYR A 84 9.88 3.54 -3.49
N GLY A 85 9.78 3.03 -2.26
CA GLY A 85 9.74 3.86 -1.05
C GLY A 85 8.37 4.51 -0.81
N LEU A 86 8.23 5.15 0.36
CA LEU A 86 6.96 5.67 0.86
C LEU A 86 6.39 6.82 0.02
N SER A 87 7.25 7.70 -0.52
CA SER A 87 6.80 8.89 -1.27
C SER A 87 6.08 8.51 -2.57
N LEU A 88 6.73 7.71 -3.43
CA LEU A 88 6.13 7.30 -4.71
C LEU A 88 4.93 6.37 -4.50
N THR A 89 5.02 5.47 -3.52
CA THR A 89 3.90 4.57 -3.18
C THR A 89 2.67 5.34 -2.72
N GLY A 90 2.83 6.36 -1.88
CA GLY A 90 1.72 7.21 -1.45
C GLY A 90 1.12 8.02 -2.60
N ALA A 91 1.95 8.52 -3.51
CA ALA A 91 1.47 9.23 -4.70
C ALA A 91 0.64 8.32 -5.62
N LEU A 92 1.12 7.10 -5.89
CA LEU A 92 0.40 6.09 -6.66
C LEU A 92 -0.92 5.68 -6.00
N ALA A 93 -0.93 5.54 -4.66
CA ALA A 93 -2.14 5.22 -3.93
C ALA A 93 -3.21 6.31 -4.09
N ASN A 94 -2.81 7.58 -4.12
CA ASN A 94 -3.75 8.69 -4.32
C ASN A 94 -4.33 8.75 -5.74
N LEU A 95 -3.63 8.26 -6.77
CA LEU A 95 -4.21 8.14 -8.11
C LEU A 95 -5.40 7.18 -8.16
N SER A 96 -5.47 6.21 -7.23
CA SER A 96 -6.62 5.30 -7.15
C SER A 96 -7.94 6.04 -6.91
N LEU A 97 -7.91 7.28 -6.36
CA LEU A 97 -9.09 8.14 -6.19
C LEU A 97 -9.76 8.48 -7.52
N ALA A 98 -9.05 8.40 -8.65
CA ALA A 98 -9.67 8.56 -9.96
C ALA A 98 -10.75 7.49 -10.21
N VAL A 99 -10.59 6.27 -9.70
CA VAL A 99 -11.55 5.16 -9.90
C VAL A 99 -12.92 5.45 -9.27
N PRO A 100 -13.06 5.74 -7.96
CA PRO A 100 -14.36 6.05 -7.37
C PRO A 100 -14.96 7.36 -7.94
N VAL A 101 -14.14 8.34 -8.32
CA VAL A 101 -14.62 9.58 -8.96
C VAL A 101 -15.22 9.28 -10.34
N LEU A 102 -14.53 8.49 -11.17
CA LEU A 102 -15.06 8.07 -12.48
C LEU A 102 -16.29 7.16 -12.32
N PHE A 103 -16.32 6.33 -11.28
CA PHE A 103 -17.49 5.50 -10.98
C PHE A 103 -18.71 6.37 -10.66
N GLY A 104 -18.57 7.39 -9.81
CA GLY A 104 -19.65 8.33 -9.50
C GLY A 104 -20.12 9.11 -10.73
N PHE A 105 -19.17 9.57 -11.54
CA PHE A 105 -19.49 10.27 -12.79
C PHE A 105 -20.28 9.38 -13.78
N VAL A 106 -19.82 8.15 -14.02
CA VAL A 106 -20.40 7.25 -15.06
C VAL A 106 -21.67 6.54 -14.58
N PHE A 107 -21.65 5.96 -13.38
CA PHE A 107 -22.74 5.10 -12.90
C PHE A 107 -23.77 5.85 -12.05
N LEU A 108 -23.34 6.88 -11.31
CA LEU A 108 -24.23 7.67 -10.46
C LEU A 108 -24.70 8.96 -11.15
N ASN A 109 -24.23 9.25 -12.37
CA ASN A 109 -24.51 10.47 -13.12
C ASN A 109 -24.19 11.75 -12.32
N GLU A 110 -23.15 11.70 -11.48
CA GLU A 110 -22.73 12.87 -10.70
C GLU A 110 -22.14 13.96 -11.62
N GLN A 111 -22.55 15.21 -11.40
CA GLN A 111 -21.99 16.34 -12.12
C GLN A 111 -20.68 16.78 -11.46
N LEU A 112 -19.58 16.57 -12.16
CA LEU A 112 -18.27 17.02 -11.71
C LEU A 112 -18.11 18.52 -11.97
N SER A 113 -17.78 19.28 -10.91
CA SER A 113 -17.47 20.69 -11.03
C SER A 113 -16.17 20.90 -11.81
N LEU A 114 -15.99 22.10 -12.37
CA LEU A 114 -14.74 22.47 -13.05
C LEU A 114 -13.51 22.29 -12.13
N LEU A 115 -13.66 22.58 -10.84
CA LEU A 115 -12.58 22.43 -9.86
C LEU A 115 -12.20 20.95 -9.65
N ALA A 116 -13.18 20.04 -9.70
CA ALA A 116 -12.91 18.61 -9.63
C ALA A 116 -12.08 18.13 -10.84
N TRP A 117 -12.43 18.58 -12.05
CA TRP A 117 -11.67 18.28 -13.26
C TRP A 117 -10.23 18.80 -13.20
N ILE A 118 -10.03 20.03 -12.71
CA ILE A 118 -8.70 20.61 -12.49
C ILE A 118 -7.93 19.77 -11.47
N GLY A 119 -8.56 19.35 -10.38
CA GLY A 119 -7.94 18.50 -9.36
C GLY A 119 -7.48 17.14 -9.91
N ILE A 120 -8.32 16.50 -10.74
CA ILE A 120 -7.97 15.24 -11.42
C ILE A 120 -6.73 15.46 -12.31
N LEU A 121 -6.76 16.49 -13.17
CA LEU A 121 -5.64 16.82 -14.06
C LEU A 121 -4.35 17.08 -13.27
N LEU A 122 -4.42 17.85 -12.19
CA LEU A 122 -3.28 18.20 -11.37
C LEU A 122 -2.69 16.97 -10.64
N THR A 123 -3.51 15.98 -10.30
CA THR A 123 -3.05 14.71 -9.71
C THR A 123 -2.17 13.94 -10.69
N PHE A 124 -2.54 13.89 -11.98
CA PHE A 124 -1.71 13.26 -13.02
C PHE A 124 -0.40 14.04 -13.28
N VAL A 125 -0.44 15.37 -13.26
CA VAL A 125 0.77 16.20 -13.37
C VAL A 125 1.72 15.95 -12.20
N ALA A 126 1.19 15.91 -10.97
CA ALA A 126 1.99 15.63 -9.78
C ALA A 126 2.64 14.24 -9.84
N PHE A 127 1.90 13.23 -10.34
CA PHE A 127 2.46 11.90 -10.55
C PHE A 127 3.64 11.92 -11.52
N PHE A 128 3.51 12.60 -12.66
CA PHE A 128 4.59 12.73 -13.63
C PHE A 128 5.86 13.35 -13.01
N LEU A 129 5.70 14.40 -12.18
CA LEU A 129 6.80 15.05 -11.48
C LEU A 129 7.46 14.17 -10.40
N LEU A 130 6.71 13.23 -9.81
CA LEU A 130 7.19 12.34 -8.76
C LEU A 130 7.86 11.07 -9.30
N SER A 131 7.70 10.76 -10.60
CA SER A 131 8.26 9.54 -11.19
C SER A 131 9.80 9.56 -11.17
N PRO A 132 10.46 8.62 -10.48
CA PRO A 132 11.92 8.58 -10.46
C PRO A 132 12.48 8.19 -11.85
N PRO A 133 13.60 8.80 -12.31
CA PRO A 133 14.21 8.46 -13.61
C PRO A 133 14.75 7.02 -13.69
N THR A 134 15.00 6.36 -12.55
CA THR A 134 15.57 5.01 -12.50
C THR A 134 15.00 4.19 -11.33
N PRO A 135 14.60 2.92 -11.56
CA PRO A 135 14.23 2.01 -10.47
C PRO A 135 15.43 1.79 -9.53
N ARG A 136 15.28 2.08 -8.24
CA ARG A 136 16.28 1.66 -7.25
C ARG A 136 16.20 0.13 -7.10
N ARG A 137 17.12 -0.60 -7.73
CA ARG A 137 17.26 -2.04 -7.52
C ARG A 137 17.65 -2.28 -6.06
N TYR A 138 16.76 -2.90 -5.28
CA TYR A 138 17.18 -3.45 -4.00
C TYR A 138 18.15 -4.60 -4.27
N PRO A 139 19.27 -4.68 -3.52
CA PRO A 139 20.19 -5.80 -3.63
C PRO A 139 19.45 -7.11 -3.34
N ALA A 140 19.68 -8.15 -4.15
CA ALA A 140 19.04 -9.47 -3.98
C ALA A 140 19.24 -10.03 -2.55
N PRO A 141 18.29 -10.81 -2.00
CA PRO A 141 18.48 -11.44 -0.70
C PRO A 141 19.80 -12.24 -0.68
N GLY A 142 20.71 -11.92 0.25
CA GLY A 142 22.06 -12.52 0.32
C GLY A 142 23.20 -11.63 -0.21
N SER A 143 22.90 -10.57 -0.98
CA SER A 143 23.92 -9.63 -1.48
C SER A 143 24.35 -8.56 -0.47
N ALA A 144 23.76 -8.54 0.73
CA ALA A 144 24.18 -7.66 1.83
C ALA A 144 25.64 -7.93 2.28
N GLY A 145 26.14 -9.16 2.10
CA GLY A 145 27.55 -9.48 2.29
C GLY A 145 28.44 -9.00 1.14
N LEU A 146 27.94 -9.07 -0.10
CA LEU A 146 28.65 -8.63 -1.31
C LEU A 146 28.77 -7.10 -1.38
N ALA A 147 27.77 -6.36 -0.89
CA ALA A 147 27.79 -4.88 -0.87
C ALA A 147 28.81 -4.29 0.12
N ARG A 148 29.41 -5.11 1.00
CA ARG A 148 30.51 -4.72 1.89
C ARG A 148 31.88 -5.02 1.31
N LEU A 149 31.94 -5.66 0.14
CA LEU A 149 33.21 -5.97 -0.52
C LEU A 149 33.73 -4.71 -1.23
N PRO A 150 35.06 -4.53 -1.29
CA PRO A 150 35.68 -3.51 -2.14
C PRO A 150 35.14 -3.61 -3.57
N ALA A 151 34.96 -2.47 -4.25
CA ALA A 151 34.24 -2.37 -5.52
C ALA A 151 34.71 -3.34 -6.62
N ASP A 152 35.98 -3.74 -6.58
CA ASP A 152 36.58 -4.69 -7.53
C ASP A 152 36.11 -6.14 -7.30
N ASP A 153 35.92 -6.54 -6.05
CA ASP A 153 35.53 -7.91 -5.66
C ASP A 153 34.01 -8.13 -5.81
N TYR A 154 33.22 -7.06 -5.71
CA TYR A 154 31.78 -7.08 -6.01
C TYR A 154 31.51 -7.44 -7.48
N ARG A 155 32.21 -6.78 -8.42
CA ARG A 155 32.01 -7.00 -9.86
C ARG A 155 32.31 -8.43 -10.27
N HIS A 156 33.46 -8.96 -9.83
CA HIS A 156 33.88 -10.32 -10.17
C HIS A 156 32.91 -11.40 -9.68
N ARG A 157 32.33 -11.23 -8.48
CA ARG A 157 31.41 -12.22 -7.90
C ARG A 157 30.01 -12.14 -8.47
N VAL A 158 29.52 -10.96 -8.81
CA VAL A 158 28.22 -10.80 -9.49
C VAL A 158 28.28 -11.45 -10.88
N ASP A 159 29.35 -11.22 -11.63
CA ASP A 159 29.53 -11.82 -12.95
C ASP A 159 29.68 -13.35 -12.87
N ALA A 160 30.39 -13.87 -11.84
CA ALA A 160 30.50 -15.30 -11.60
C ALA A 160 29.17 -15.97 -11.20
N THR A 161 28.29 -15.25 -10.49
CA THR A 161 26.98 -15.79 -10.07
C THR A 161 25.96 -15.76 -11.21
N LEU A 162 26.01 -14.74 -12.07
CA LEU A 162 25.16 -14.61 -13.25
C LEU A 162 25.62 -15.50 -14.42
N GLY A 163 26.90 -15.83 -14.50
CA GLY A 163 27.46 -16.77 -15.49
C GLY A 163 27.13 -18.24 -15.23
N GLN A 164 26.54 -18.59 -14.08
CA GLN A 164 26.12 -19.95 -13.73
C GLN A 164 24.61 -20.19 -13.92
N SER A 165 23.85 -19.18 -14.38
CA SER A 165 22.40 -19.26 -14.59
C SER A 165 21.99 -19.20 -16.07
N VAL A 166 22.84 -19.70 -16.98
CA VAL A 166 22.48 -19.96 -18.40
C VAL A 166 22.64 -21.45 -18.68
#